data_AF-A0A226DAP5-F1
#
_entry.id   AF-A0A226DAP5-F1
#
_cell.length_a   1.000
_cell.length_b   1.000
_cell.length_c   1.000
_cell.angle_alpha   90.00
_cell.angle_beta   90.00
_cell.angle_gamma   90.00
#
_symmetry.space_group_name_H-M   'P 1'
#
loop_
_entity.id
_entity.type
_entity.pdbx_description
1 polymer ?
#
loop_
_entity_poly.entity_id
_entity_poly.type
_entity_poly.pdbx_seq_one_letter_code
_entity_poly.pdbx_strand_id
1 'polypeptide(L)'
;MSLNSNKLGWKQLNEQITRQHGLSIIKTVKTLEKQELKTIKLRNDITFLKRCHKHGITPHGLIIKDKWTNSHSISKSLHKIEQKIIKTIINDNFKTLKILTSENSKLESLIIETCTEEYNQISSFIQHSKDKYNNETKIRHRNKFNKLLDKDVSHQKVPPTKKEKENIPDSIINLLDKKLTPDELKVLQLGLNYAVPLRKHENQLIETGISIECCLQDFEINEGTKNIIRRGVSNILCSKQNKPDTATKSYKWITPILNSLKNDQNVVICPADKGNATVIMNRSDYNEKIEEMLSDPAYQMLQNDPTKELESKIQTKLMNLLKQKRISKSLYNDLAPKNSRAPVFYGLPKIHKKDIPLRPICDFRHSPSYKLAFYLNNILTNLSTKSPFTLKNSYKFAQDIKTQKILEDQTMVSFDVTSLFTRVPIQETFIYIEKVLSEDKSWKETTSLTKKDIMDLIKLCMTSNYFKWNGNFYQQIEGAPMGSPISPIFAEFSMQNFENKVVQNHNNIHYYRRFVDDTFSIIDKDSIETVHQDFNNFHTRIIFTKESEKEGELPFLDIRLKRTSSGDISFRLSQGHTYWKVSQLLVIPPSFA
;
A
#
# COMPACT_ATOMS: atom_id res chain seq x y z
N MET A 1 -2.44 -28.63 -19.25
CA MET A 1 -1.01 -28.41 -19.55
C MET A 1 -0.17 -29.52 -18.93
N SER A 2 -0.33 -30.72 -19.46
CA SER A 2 0.65 -31.81 -19.52
C SER A 2 0.16 -32.69 -20.68
N LEU A 3 0.97 -33.38 -21.50
CA LEU A 3 2.42 -33.49 -21.65
C LEU A 3 3.15 -32.19 -22.03
N ASN A 4 4.38 -32.05 -21.54
CA ASN A 4 5.32 -31.00 -21.92
C ASN A 4 5.54 -31.00 -23.45
N SER A 5 5.05 -29.95 -24.12
CA SER A 5 5.24 -29.70 -25.56
C SER A 5 6.71 -29.54 -26.00
N ASN A 6 7.66 -29.56 -25.06
CA ASN A 6 9.07 -29.25 -25.31
C ASN A 6 10.04 -30.44 -25.10
N LYS A 7 9.57 -31.67 -24.86
CA LYS A 7 10.46 -32.85 -24.91
C LYS A 7 10.50 -33.38 -26.35
N LEU A 8 11.68 -33.32 -26.97
CA LEU A 8 11.94 -33.75 -28.36
C LEU A 8 11.29 -35.10 -28.70
N GLY A 9 11.34 -36.06 -27.76
CA GLY A 9 10.79 -37.41 -27.93
C GLY A 9 9.26 -37.53 -27.94
N TRP A 10 8.51 -36.68 -27.21
CA TRP A 10 7.04 -36.72 -27.27
C TRP A 10 6.51 -36.11 -28.58
N LYS A 11 7.20 -35.10 -29.12
CA LYS A 11 6.83 -34.49 -30.40
C LYS A 11 6.96 -35.50 -31.54
N GLN A 12 8.06 -36.24 -31.59
CA GLN A 12 8.30 -37.30 -32.56
C GLN A 12 7.28 -38.45 -32.43
N LEU A 13 7.03 -38.94 -31.21
CA LEU A 13 6.05 -39.99 -30.97
C LEU A 13 4.61 -39.57 -31.33
N ASN A 14 4.24 -38.32 -31.01
CA ASN A 14 2.94 -37.78 -31.37
C ASN A 14 2.76 -37.65 -32.89
N GLU A 15 3.79 -37.25 -33.62
CA GLU A 15 3.79 -37.20 -35.09
C GLU A 15 3.67 -38.61 -35.70
N GLN A 16 4.36 -39.61 -35.13
CA GLN A 16 4.27 -41.01 -35.54
C GLN A 16 2.85 -41.58 -35.34
N ILE A 17 2.31 -41.48 -34.12
CA ILE A 17 0.95 -41.97 -33.80
C ILE A 17 -0.12 -41.26 -34.63
N THR A 18 0.05 -39.95 -34.88
CA THR A 18 -0.89 -39.18 -35.71
C THR A 18 -0.91 -39.65 -37.17
N ARG A 19 0.24 -40.06 -37.72
CA ARG A 19 0.35 -40.58 -39.09
C ARG A 19 -0.23 -42.00 -39.22
N GLN A 20 -0.04 -42.86 -38.22
CA GLN A 20 -0.44 -44.27 -38.29
C GLN A 20 -1.88 -44.53 -37.83
N HIS A 21 -2.38 -43.80 -36.83
CA HIS A 21 -3.66 -44.10 -36.16
C HIS A 21 -4.62 -42.90 -36.10
N GLY A 22 -4.21 -41.75 -36.64
CA GLY A 22 -5.03 -40.54 -36.75
C GLY A 22 -5.14 -39.72 -35.47
N LEU A 23 -5.79 -38.54 -35.58
CA LEU A 23 -5.88 -37.56 -34.48
C LEU A 23 -6.80 -37.99 -33.32
N SER A 24 -7.69 -38.96 -33.55
CA SER A 24 -8.65 -39.41 -32.54
C SER A 24 -7.96 -40.08 -31.35
N ILE A 25 -6.97 -40.94 -31.60
CA ILE A 25 -6.28 -41.68 -30.55
C ILE A 25 -5.41 -40.77 -29.67
N ILE A 26 -4.82 -39.71 -30.25
CA ILE A 26 -4.07 -38.69 -29.50
C ILE A 26 -4.97 -37.95 -28.50
N LYS A 27 -6.24 -37.70 -28.85
CA LYS A 27 -7.20 -37.12 -27.90
C LYS A 27 -7.49 -38.09 -26.76
N THR A 28 -7.60 -39.38 -27.05
CA THR A 28 -7.78 -40.44 -26.05
C THR A 28 -6.59 -40.52 -25.09
N VAL A 29 -5.35 -40.51 -25.61
CA VAL A 29 -4.11 -40.53 -24.80
C VAL A 29 -4.00 -39.30 -23.88
N LYS A 30 -4.31 -38.10 -24.40
CA LYS A 30 -4.35 -36.87 -23.58
C LYS A 30 -5.45 -36.90 -22.52
N THR A 31 -6.57 -37.54 -22.82
CA THR A 31 -7.68 -37.71 -21.87
C THR A 31 -7.28 -38.65 -20.74
N LEU A 32 -6.66 -39.79 -21.08
CA LEU A 32 -6.12 -40.75 -20.12
C LEU A 32 -5.07 -40.08 -19.22
N GLU A 33 -4.11 -39.35 -19.76
CA GLU A 33 -3.10 -38.64 -18.96
C GLU A 33 -3.74 -37.66 -17.97
N LYS A 34 -4.71 -36.85 -18.44
CA LYS A 34 -5.41 -35.89 -17.58
C LYS A 34 -6.19 -36.58 -16.46
N GLN A 35 -6.84 -37.71 -16.74
CA GLN A 35 -7.56 -38.48 -15.72
C GLN A 35 -6.61 -39.18 -14.76
N GLU A 36 -5.48 -39.72 -15.22
CA GLU A 36 -4.42 -40.30 -14.38
C GLU A 36 -3.78 -39.26 -13.44
N LEU A 37 -3.58 -38.02 -13.89
CA LEU A 37 -3.14 -36.95 -12.97
C LEU A 37 -4.20 -36.61 -11.92
N LYS A 38 -5.49 -36.69 -12.29
CA LYS A 38 -6.60 -36.50 -11.36
C LYS A 38 -6.68 -37.62 -10.32
N THR A 39 -6.42 -38.88 -10.69
CA THR A 39 -6.37 -40.01 -9.73
C THR A 39 -5.21 -39.85 -8.74
N ILE A 40 -4.04 -39.40 -9.19
CA ILE A 40 -2.89 -39.10 -8.32
C ILE A 40 -3.18 -37.97 -7.36
N LYS A 41 -3.81 -36.89 -7.84
CA LYS A 41 -4.25 -35.78 -6.99
C LYS A 41 -5.17 -36.30 -5.88
N LEU A 42 -6.21 -37.05 -6.24
CA LEU A 42 -7.17 -37.62 -5.29
C LEU A 42 -6.51 -38.56 -4.29
N ARG A 43 -5.57 -39.42 -4.70
CA ARG A 43 -4.81 -40.29 -3.78
C ARG A 43 -4.00 -39.47 -2.75
N ASN A 44 -3.37 -38.39 -3.19
CA ASN A 44 -2.63 -37.49 -2.31
C ASN A 44 -3.55 -36.67 -1.39
N ASP A 45 -4.71 -36.23 -1.87
CA ASP A 45 -5.74 -35.54 -1.08
C ASP A 45 -6.31 -36.47 0.01
N ILE A 46 -6.66 -37.71 -0.35
CA ILE A 46 -7.11 -38.75 0.60
C ILE A 46 -6.06 -38.98 1.68
N THR A 47 -4.78 -39.14 1.28
CA THR A 47 -3.69 -39.37 2.24
C THR A 47 -3.53 -38.18 3.20
N PHE A 48 -3.60 -36.96 2.68
CA PHE A 48 -3.54 -35.74 3.48
C PHE A 48 -4.72 -35.64 4.47
N LEU A 49 -5.95 -35.86 4.00
CA LEU A 49 -7.15 -35.79 4.82
C LEU A 49 -7.20 -36.90 5.88
N LYS A 50 -6.75 -38.12 5.55
CA LYS A 50 -6.60 -39.21 6.54
C LYS A 50 -5.62 -38.84 7.65
N ARG A 51 -4.50 -38.17 7.32
CA ARG A 51 -3.55 -37.67 8.31
C ARG A 51 -4.17 -36.58 9.18
N CYS A 52 -4.88 -35.63 8.59
CA CYS A 52 -5.60 -34.59 9.33
C CYS A 52 -6.62 -35.20 10.30
N HIS A 53 -7.42 -36.15 9.84
CA HIS A 53 -8.41 -36.84 10.67
C HIS A 53 -7.77 -37.64 11.82
N LYS A 54 -6.70 -38.39 11.54
CA LYS A 54 -5.97 -39.17 12.56
C LYS A 54 -5.42 -38.29 13.69
N HIS A 55 -4.98 -37.07 13.37
CA HIS A 55 -4.40 -36.14 14.32
C HIS A 55 -5.42 -35.14 14.90
N GLY A 56 -6.70 -35.25 14.57
CA GLY A 56 -7.72 -34.30 15.04
C GLY A 56 -7.55 -32.88 14.48
N ILE A 57 -6.88 -32.73 13.34
CA ILE A 57 -6.58 -31.44 12.72
C ILE A 57 -7.61 -31.14 11.62
N THR A 58 -8.13 -29.92 11.58
CA THR A 58 -9.01 -29.46 10.49
C THR A 58 -8.23 -28.58 9.49
N PRO A 59 -8.16 -28.93 8.19
CA PRO A 59 -7.56 -28.05 7.18
C PRO A 59 -8.29 -26.71 7.09
N HIS A 60 -7.57 -25.60 6.90
CA HIS A 60 -8.14 -24.23 6.92
C HIS A 60 -9.35 -24.01 5.98
N GLY A 61 -9.44 -24.73 4.85
CA GLY A 61 -10.57 -24.63 3.92
C GLY A 61 -11.82 -25.40 4.36
N LEU A 62 -11.72 -26.21 5.42
CA LEU A 62 -12.81 -27.00 6.00
C LEU A 62 -13.16 -26.53 7.42
N ILE A 63 -12.50 -25.47 7.92
CA ILE A 63 -12.82 -24.86 9.21
C ILE A 63 -14.10 -24.05 9.04
N ILE A 64 -15.09 -24.31 9.90
CA ILE A 64 -16.35 -23.58 9.92
C ILE A 64 -16.09 -22.24 10.62
N LYS A 65 -16.01 -21.17 9.84
CA LYS A 65 -15.84 -19.81 10.35
C LYS A 65 -17.15 -19.33 10.96
N ASP A 66 -17.19 -19.31 12.28
CA ASP A 66 -18.34 -18.84 13.04
C ASP A 66 -18.00 -17.56 13.85
N LYS A 67 -19.01 -16.75 14.13
CA LYS A 67 -18.93 -15.54 14.97
C LYS A 67 -18.94 -15.87 16.47
N TRP A 68 -19.24 -17.12 16.85
CA TRP A 68 -19.39 -17.57 18.24
C TRP A 68 -18.21 -18.39 18.79
N THR A 69 -17.03 -18.29 18.17
CA THR A 69 -15.79 -19.01 18.54
C THR A 69 -15.30 -18.79 19.97
N ASN A 70 -15.88 -17.84 20.71
CA ASN A 70 -15.57 -17.57 22.12
C ASN A 70 -16.27 -18.53 23.11
N SER A 71 -17.23 -19.35 22.66
CA SER A 71 -17.84 -20.39 23.50
C SER A 71 -17.16 -21.74 23.32
N HIS A 72 -16.51 -22.22 24.39
CA HIS A 72 -15.74 -23.47 24.38
C HIS A 72 -16.59 -24.71 24.04
N SER A 73 -17.87 -24.72 24.44
CA SER A 73 -18.80 -25.83 24.15
C SER A 73 -19.20 -25.87 22.66
N ILE A 74 -19.40 -24.70 22.05
CA ILE A 74 -19.72 -24.57 20.63
C ILE A 74 -18.49 -24.94 19.78
N SER A 75 -17.30 -24.47 20.16
CA SER A 75 -16.04 -24.83 19.48
C SER A 75 -15.79 -26.34 19.46
N LYS A 76 -16.00 -27.04 20.60
CA LYS A 76 -15.91 -28.51 20.67
C LYS A 76 -16.93 -29.21 19.77
N SER A 77 -18.14 -28.67 19.67
CA SER A 77 -19.21 -29.23 18.84
C SER A 77 -18.95 -29.02 17.35
N LEU A 78 -18.49 -27.82 16.97
CA LEU A 78 -18.06 -27.50 15.61
C LEU A 78 -16.88 -28.36 15.18
N HIS A 79 -15.89 -28.55 16.04
CA HIS A 79 -14.75 -29.42 15.74
C HIS A 79 -15.16 -30.86 15.43
N LYS A 80 -16.14 -31.43 16.17
CA LYS A 80 -16.70 -32.75 15.86
C LYS A 80 -17.39 -32.80 14.49
N ILE A 81 -18.09 -31.72 14.11
CA ILE A 81 -18.73 -31.58 12.79
C ILE A 81 -17.66 -31.50 11.69
N GLU A 82 -16.63 -30.70 11.87
CA GLU A 82 -15.49 -30.57 10.93
C GLU A 82 -14.80 -31.92 10.70
N GLN A 83 -14.54 -32.68 11.77
CA GLN A 83 -13.95 -34.01 11.67
C GLN A 83 -14.88 -35.00 10.95
N LYS A 84 -16.21 -34.87 11.11
CA LYS A 84 -17.19 -35.65 10.35
C LYS A 84 -17.20 -35.28 8.87
N ILE A 85 -17.08 -33.99 8.53
CA ILE A 85 -16.96 -33.50 7.15
C ILE A 85 -15.71 -34.07 6.48
N ILE A 86 -14.57 -34.07 7.16
CA ILE A 86 -13.32 -34.67 6.64
C ILE A 86 -13.54 -36.15 6.28
N LYS A 87 -14.19 -36.92 7.16
CA LYS A 87 -14.49 -38.33 6.92
C LYS A 87 -15.42 -38.54 5.72
N THR A 88 -16.44 -37.69 5.55
CA THR A 88 -17.33 -37.74 4.38
C THR A 88 -16.58 -37.43 3.08
N ILE A 89 -15.76 -36.38 3.06
CA ILE A 89 -14.96 -36.02 1.88
C ILE A 89 -13.97 -37.14 1.50
N ILE A 90 -13.36 -37.80 2.50
CA ILE A 90 -12.50 -38.96 2.24
C ILE A 90 -13.28 -40.06 1.51
N ASN A 91 -14.49 -40.38 1.97
CA ASN A 91 -15.33 -41.42 1.36
C ASN A 91 -15.76 -41.05 -0.07
N ASP A 92 -16.15 -39.80 -0.32
CA ASP A 92 -16.53 -39.35 -1.65
C ASP A 92 -15.33 -39.35 -2.61
N ASN A 93 -14.16 -38.92 -2.14
CA ASN A 93 -12.93 -39.01 -2.92
C ASN A 93 -12.56 -40.47 -3.26
N PHE A 94 -12.81 -41.43 -2.36
CA PHE A 94 -12.64 -42.86 -2.67
C PHE A 94 -13.62 -43.36 -3.73
N LYS A 95 -14.89 -42.96 -3.67
CA LYS A 95 -15.88 -43.30 -4.71
C LYS A 95 -15.47 -42.75 -6.07
N THR A 96 -15.08 -41.47 -6.13
CA THR A 96 -14.59 -40.83 -7.36
C THR A 96 -13.31 -41.50 -7.88
N LEU A 97 -12.39 -41.88 -6.99
CA LEU A 97 -11.18 -42.59 -7.37
C LEU A 97 -11.49 -43.96 -8.00
N LYS A 98 -12.46 -44.70 -7.45
CA LYS A 98 -12.88 -46.02 -7.98
C LYS A 98 -13.48 -45.88 -9.38
N ILE A 99 -14.34 -44.89 -9.59
CA ILE A 99 -14.96 -44.60 -10.90
C ILE A 99 -13.86 -44.25 -11.92
N LEU A 100 -13.00 -43.28 -11.61
CA LEU A 100 -11.93 -42.85 -12.50
C LEU A 100 -10.94 -43.98 -12.82
N THR A 101 -10.64 -44.85 -11.85
CA THR A 101 -9.75 -46.00 -12.11
C THR A 101 -10.39 -46.97 -13.10
N SER A 102 -11.71 -47.23 -13.00
CA SER A 102 -12.43 -48.07 -13.96
C SER A 102 -12.52 -47.44 -15.35
N GLU A 103 -12.71 -46.13 -15.45
CA GLU A 103 -12.72 -45.41 -16.72
C GLU A 103 -11.33 -45.41 -17.38
N ASN A 104 -10.28 -45.18 -16.60
CA ASN A 104 -8.90 -45.17 -17.09
C ASN A 104 -8.51 -46.55 -17.64
N SER A 105 -8.88 -47.65 -16.97
CA SER A 105 -8.62 -49.00 -17.49
C SER A 105 -9.30 -49.26 -18.83
N LYS A 106 -10.50 -48.72 -19.07
CA LYS A 106 -11.19 -48.85 -20.38
C LYS A 106 -10.46 -48.07 -21.48
N LEU A 107 -10.00 -46.86 -21.17
CA LEU A 107 -9.24 -46.05 -22.12
C LEU A 107 -7.86 -46.65 -22.40
N GLU A 108 -7.22 -47.23 -21.38
CA GLU A 108 -5.94 -47.93 -21.51
C GLU A 108 -6.09 -49.17 -22.40
N SER A 109 -7.14 -49.99 -22.20
CA SER A 109 -7.46 -51.12 -23.10
C SER A 109 -7.68 -50.68 -24.55
N LEU A 110 -8.40 -49.56 -24.77
CA LEU A 110 -8.62 -49.02 -26.12
C LEU A 110 -7.31 -48.53 -26.78
N ILE A 111 -6.40 -47.93 -26.00
CA ILE A 111 -5.09 -47.51 -26.51
C ILE A 111 -4.20 -48.72 -26.81
N ILE A 112 -4.23 -49.76 -25.98
CA ILE A 112 -3.48 -51.01 -26.22
C ILE A 112 -3.98 -51.70 -27.49
N GLU A 113 -5.30 -51.77 -27.70
CA GLU A 113 -5.90 -52.39 -28.88
C GLU A 113 -5.59 -51.61 -30.17
N THR A 114 -5.45 -50.29 -30.09
CA THR A 114 -5.25 -49.42 -31.27
C THR A 114 -3.76 -49.18 -31.58
N CYS A 115 -2.89 -49.09 -30.56
CA CYS A 115 -1.49 -48.67 -30.66
C CYS A 115 -0.56 -49.62 -29.90
N THR A 116 -0.60 -50.91 -30.24
CA THR A 116 0.15 -51.97 -29.54
C THR A 116 1.66 -51.75 -29.53
N GLU A 117 2.24 -51.29 -30.65
CA GLU A 117 3.68 -51.13 -30.82
C GLU A 117 4.21 -49.89 -30.06
N GLU A 118 3.44 -48.81 -30.04
CA GLU A 118 3.78 -47.53 -29.40
C GLU A 118 3.40 -47.46 -27.92
N TYR A 119 2.55 -48.38 -27.44
CA TYR A 119 1.98 -48.36 -26.09
C TYR A 119 3.03 -48.24 -24.98
N ASN A 120 4.13 -48.98 -25.09
CA ASN A 120 5.21 -48.94 -24.10
C ASN A 120 5.83 -47.55 -23.96
N GLN A 121 5.97 -46.82 -25.08
CA GLN A 121 6.49 -45.45 -25.07
C GLN A 121 5.45 -44.48 -24.50
N ILE A 122 4.18 -44.60 -24.90
CA ILE A 122 3.07 -43.80 -24.36
C ILE A 122 2.96 -43.98 -22.84
N SER A 123 2.98 -45.22 -22.37
CA SER A 123 2.91 -45.57 -20.95
C SER A 123 4.06 -44.98 -20.15
N SER A 124 5.30 -45.05 -20.68
CA SER A 124 6.48 -44.43 -20.06
C SER A 124 6.34 -42.90 -19.92
N PHE A 125 5.81 -42.21 -20.94
CA PHE A 125 5.56 -40.77 -20.88
C PHE A 125 4.50 -40.39 -19.85
N ILE A 126 3.38 -41.12 -19.83
CA ILE A 126 2.32 -40.92 -18.84
C ILE A 126 2.86 -41.19 -17.44
N GLN A 127 3.64 -42.26 -17.24
CA GLN A 127 4.25 -42.60 -15.96
C GLN A 127 5.21 -41.51 -15.46
N HIS A 128 6.02 -40.93 -16.35
CA HIS A 128 6.87 -39.79 -16.00
C HIS A 128 6.07 -38.56 -15.57
N SER A 129 4.99 -38.22 -16.28
CA SER A 129 4.07 -37.14 -15.89
C SER A 129 3.44 -37.40 -14.51
N LYS A 130 3.02 -38.65 -14.27
CA LYS A 130 2.46 -39.13 -13.01
C LYS A 130 3.43 -38.96 -11.85
N ASP A 131 4.68 -39.42 -12.00
CA ASP A 131 5.70 -39.37 -10.95
C ASP A 131 6.10 -37.95 -10.59
N LYS A 132 6.28 -37.09 -11.60
CA LYS A 132 6.57 -35.67 -11.40
C LYS A 132 5.45 -34.99 -10.60
N TYR A 133 4.20 -35.14 -11.06
CA TYR A 133 3.05 -34.51 -10.40
C TYR A 133 2.81 -35.05 -8.98
N ASN A 134 3.04 -36.35 -8.77
CA ASN A 134 2.96 -36.99 -7.47
C ASN A 134 3.98 -36.39 -6.49
N ASN A 135 5.24 -36.25 -6.90
CA ASN A 135 6.30 -35.69 -6.06
C ASN A 135 6.01 -34.23 -5.65
N GLU A 136 5.62 -33.38 -6.61
CA GLU A 136 5.25 -31.98 -6.34
C GLU A 136 4.06 -31.88 -5.37
N THR A 137 3.03 -32.70 -5.57
CA THR A 137 1.82 -32.69 -4.75
C THR A 137 2.08 -33.24 -3.33
N LYS A 138 2.88 -34.30 -3.22
CA LYS A 138 3.29 -34.90 -1.95
C LYS A 138 4.09 -33.92 -1.08
N ILE A 139 5.05 -33.19 -1.67
CA ILE A 139 5.82 -32.14 -0.98
C ILE A 139 4.88 -31.03 -0.49
N ARG A 140 3.97 -30.56 -1.35
CA ARG A 140 3.01 -29.50 -1.01
C ARG A 140 2.10 -29.91 0.15
N HIS A 141 1.58 -31.13 0.14
CA HIS A 141 0.73 -31.65 1.22
C HIS A 141 1.50 -31.90 2.52
N ARG A 142 2.76 -32.36 2.44
CA ARG A 142 3.63 -32.52 3.63
C ARG A 142 3.89 -31.18 4.30
N ASN A 143 4.26 -30.15 3.54
CA ASN A 143 4.49 -28.81 4.07
C ASN A 143 3.21 -28.20 4.65
N LYS A 144 2.07 -28.42 3.98
CA LYS A 144 0.75 -27.98 4.47
C LYS A 144 0.39 -28.67 5.78
N PHE A 145 0.62 -29.97 5.90
CA PHE A 145 0.34 -30.73 7.12
C PHE A 145 1.24 -30.31 8.29
N ASN A 146 2.55 -30.17 8.06
CA ASN A 146 3.49 -29.75 9.11
C ASN A 146 3.13 -28.37 9.67
N LYS A 147 2.76 -27.41 8.81
CA LYS A 147 2.27 -26.09 9.24
C LYS A 147 1.00 -26.14 10.09
N LEU A 148 0.16 -27.16 9.90
CA LEU A 148 -1.04 -27.37 10.72
C LEU A 148 -0.68 -28.01 12.06
N LEU A 149 0.27 -28.94 12.05
CA LEU A 149 0.74 -29.65 13.23
C LEU A 149 1.49 -28.71 14.20
N ASP A 150 2.38 -27.85 13.70
CA ASP A 150 3.14 -26.90 14.52
C ASP A 150 2.22 -25.89 15.23
N LYS A 151 1.08 -25.54 14.61
CA LYS A 151 0.06 -24.69 15.22
C LYS A 151 -0.66 -25.40 16.37
N ASP A 152 -0.94 -26.70 16.26
CA ASP A 152 -1.63 -27.47 17.30
C ASP A 152 -0.70 -27.83 18.49
N VAL A 153 0.59 -28.06 18.23
CA VAL A 153 1.59 -28.38 19.27
C VAL A 153 1.93 -27.16 20.14
N SER A 154 1.75 -25.93 19.62
CA SER A 154 1.96 -24.68 20.36
C SER A 154 0.98 -24.44 21.53
N HIS A 155 -0.04 -25.29 21.70
CA HIS A 155 -1.01 -25.21 22.80
C HIS A 155 -0.71 -26.10 24.02
N GLN A 156 0.37 -26.90 24.01
CA GLN A 156 0.74 -27.73 25.17
C GLN A 156 2.26 -27.88 25.34
N LYS A 157 2.90 -26.96 26.09
CA LYS A 157 3.84 -27.25 27.20
C LYS A 157 4.54 -25.98 27.73
N VAL A 158 4.61 -25.92 29.06
CA VAL A 158 5.30 -24.93 29.90
C VAL A 158 6.83 -25.00 29.70
N PRO A 159 7.58 -23.87 29.76
CA PRO A 159 9.01 -23.83 29.46
C PRO A 159 9.91 -23.94 30.70
N PRO A 160 11.15 -24.46 30.57
CA PRO A 160 12.26 -24.05 31.42
C PRO A 160 13.25 -23.15 30.64
N THR A 161 13.34 -21.91 31.10
CA THR A 161 14.51 -21.01 31.19
C THR A 161 15.68 -21.18 30.21
N LYS A 162 15.81 -20.25 29.26
CA LYS A 162 16.86 -19.19 29.27
C LYS A 162 16.69 -18.18 28.12
N LYS A 163 16.60 -16.91 28.54
CA LYS A 163 16.73 -15.63 27.81
C LYS A 163 15.60 -15.26 26.83
N GLU A 164 14.60 -14.61 27.42
CA GLU A 164 13.50 -13.89 26.78
C GLU A 164 13.98 -12.81 25.80
N LYS A 165 13.83 -13.05 24.50
CA LYS A 165 13.19 -12.07 23.64
C LYS A 165 11.78 -12.60 23.38
N GLU A 166 10.80 -12.05 24.08
CA GLU A 166 9.40 -12.36 23.80
C GLU A 166 9.11 -12.02 22.33
N ASN A 167 8.46 -12.94 21.62
CA ASN A 167 7.97 -12.76 20.26
C ASN A 167 6.96 -11.61 20.24
N ILE A 168 7.45 -10.37 20.11
CA ILE A 168 6.64 -9.24 19.68
C ILE A 168 6.33 -9.50 18.20
N PRO A 169 5.07 -9.56 17.77
CA PRO A 169 4.75 -9.65 16.34
C PRO A 169 5.35 -8.47 15.60
N ASP A 170 5.83 -8.67 14.36
CA ASP A 170 6.46 -7.65 13.49
C ASP A 170 5.65 -6.34 13.32
N SER A 171 4.40 -6.29 13.79
CA SER A 171 3.51 -5.13 13.77
C SER A 171 3.68 -4.14 14.93
N ILE A 172 4.36 -4.48 16.02
CA ILE A 172 4.65 -3.56 17.13
C ILE A 172 6.16 -3.43 17.32
N ILE A 173 6.63 -2.20 17.45
CA ILE A 173 8.02 -1.90 17.76
C ILE A 173 8.04 -1.16 19.09
N ASN A 174 8.49 -1.86 20.14
CA ASN A 174 8.68 -1.29 21.46
C ASN A 174 10.10 -0.74 21.59
N LEU A 175 10.22 0.58 21.67
CA LEU A 175 11.47 1.32 21.90
C LEU A 175 11.55 1.88 23.33
N LEU A 176 10.66 1.44 24.23
CA LEU A 176 10.73 1.80 25.64
C LEU A 176 11.74 0.92 26.37
N ASP A 177 12.32 1.47 27.45
CA ASP A 177 13.13 0.69 28.39
C ASP A 177 12.29 -0.30 29.22
N LYS A 178 10.98 -0.05 29.32
CA LYS A 178 10.02 -0.93 30.01
C LYS A 178 9.39 -1.96 29.05
N LYS A 179 9.19 -3.17 29.57
CA LYS A 179 8.35 -4.18 28.90
C LYS A 179 6.88 -3.81 29.02
N LEU A 180 6.16 -3.94 27.91
CA LEU A 180 4.70 -3.79 27.88
C LEU A 180 4.03 -5.02 28.48
N THR A 181 2.90 -4.79 29.14
CA THR A 181 2.06 -5.88 29.62
C THR A 181 1.43 -6.66 28.44
N PRO A 182 1.09 -7.94 28.61
CA PRO A 182 0.42 -8.72 27.57
C PRO A 182 -0.88 -8.08 27.04
N ASP A 183 -1.61 -7.40 27.92
CA ASP A 183 -2.86 -6.72 27.59
C ASP A 183 -2.62 -5.43 26.80
N GLU A 184 -1.59 -4.64 27.15
CA GLU A 184 -1.15 -3.48 26.34
C GLU A 184 -0.70 -3.90 24.94
N LEU A 185 0.11 -4.96 24.85
CA LEU A 185 0.52 -5.53 23.56
C LEU A 185 -0.69 -5.95 22.73
N LYS A 186 -1.68 -6.62 23.35
CA LYS A 186 -2.90 -7.06 22.66
C LYS A 186 -3.74 -5.88 22.15
N VAL A 187 -3.83 -4.78 22.90
CA VAL A 187 -4.50 -3.56 22.45
C VAL A 187 -3.75 -2.93 21.28
N LEU A 188 -2.43 -2.76 21.39
CA LEU A 188 -1.59 -2.17 20.35
C LEU A 188 -1.57 -3.02 19.07
N GLN A 189 -1.72 -4.35 19.18
CA GLN A 189 -1.75 -5.28 18.04
C GLN A 189 -2.99 -5.10 17.17
N LEU A 190 -4.06 -4.51 17.71
CA LEU A 190 -5.25 -4.17 16.91
C LEU A 190 -4.91 -3.12 15.84
N GLY A 191 -3.87 -2.30 16.09
CA GLY A 191 -3.39 -1.25 15.21
C GLY A 191 -4.16 0.06 15.38
N LEU A 192 -3.53 1.16 14.94
CA LEU A 192 -4.07 2.52 15.11
C LEU A 192 -5.36 2.78 14.31
N ASN A 193 -5.64 1.98 13.28
CA ASN A 193 -6.86 2.08 12.47
C ASN A 193 -8.02 1.23 13.01
N TYR A 194 -7.85 0.57 14.16
CA TYR A 194 -8.89 -0.26 14.73
C TYR A 194 -10.00 0.58 15.34
N ALA A 195 -11.21 0.48 14.78
CA ALA A 195 -12.39 1.11 15.33
C ALA A 195 -12.88 0.31 16.55
N VAL A 196 -12.64 0.85 17.75
CA VAL A 196 -13.23 0.31 18.98
C VAL A 196 -14.76 0.50 18.91
N PRO A 197 -15.56 -0.54 19.17
CA PRO A 197 -17.01 -0.40 19.14
C PRO A 197 -17.51 0.67 20.12
N LEU A 198 -18.48 1.44 19.65
CA LEU A 198 -18.98 2.65 20.28
C LEU A 198 -19.65 2.35 21.62
N ARG A 199 -19.37 3.17 22.63
CA ARG A 199 -20.11 3.16 23.91
C ARG A 199 -21.41 3.95 23.72
N LYS A 200 -22.51 3.46 24.29
CA LYS A 200 -23.84 4.15 24.27
C LYS A 200 -24.39 4.38 22.85
N HIS A 201 -24.51 3.30 22.08
CA HIS A 201 -25.07 3.31 20.72
C HIS A 201 -26.41 4.07 20.59
N GLU A 202 -27.24 4.06 21.64
CA GLU A 202 -28.53 4.77 21.67
C GLU A 202 -28.40 6.30 21.56
N ASN A 203 -27.47 6.92 22.30
CA ASN A 203 -27.32 8.38 22.29
C ASN A 203 -26.84 8.89 20.93
N GLN A 204 -25.90 8.17 20.30
CA GLN A 204 -25.39 8.53 18.97
C GLN A 204 -26.44 8.34 17.88
N LEU A 205 -27.29 7.32 17.99
CA LEU A 205 -28.42 7.16 17.08
C LEU A 205 -29.36 8.37 17.16
N ILE A 206 -29.65 8.85 18.37
CA ILE A 206 -30.46 10.05 18.59
C ILE A 206 -29.76 11.28 18.02
N GLU A 207 -28.47 11.52 18.32
CA GLU A 207 -27.69 12.63 17.77
C GLU A 207 -27.60 12.59 16.24
N THR A 208 -27.49 11.40 15.65
CA THR A 208 -27.51 11.20 14.20
C THR A 208 -28.88 11.57 13.63
N GLY A 209 -29.96 11.17 14.29
CA GLY A 209 -31.32 11.58 13.92
C GLY A 209 -31.48 13.11 13.96
N ILE A 210 -30.99 13.77 15.01
CA ILE A 210 -30.99 15.23 15.13
C ILE A 210 -30.17 15.87 14.00
N SER A 211 -28.95 15.38 13.75
CA SER A 211 -28.06 15.90 12.71
C SER A 211 -28.67 15.77 11.32
N ILE A 212 -29.31 14.63 11.02
CA ILE A 212 -30.02 14.43 9.76
C ILE A 212 -31.18 15.41 9.65
N GLU A 213 -31.97 15.61 10.71
CA GLU A 213 -33.09 16.57 10.68
C GLU A 213 -32.60 18.01 10.45
N CYS A 214 -31.52 18.44 11.11
CA CYS A 214 -30.89 19.74 10.85
C CYS A 214 -30.45 19.86 9.38
N CYS A 215 -29.76 18.86 8.84
CA CYS A 215 -29.37 18.87 7.42
C CYS A 215 -30.58 18.92 6.48
N LEU A 216 -31.68 18.21 6.79
CA LEU A 216 -32.90 18.24 5.98
C LEU A 216 -33.58 19.63 5.98
N GLN A 217 -33.34 20.47 7.00
CA GLN A 217 -33.79 21.86 7.01
C GLN A 217 -32.94 22.73 6.08
N ASP A 218 -31.63 22.46 5.98
CA ASP A 218 -30.71 23.22 5.14
C ASP A 218 -30.79 22.87 3.64
N PHE A 219 -31.26 21.66 3.30
CA PHE A 219 -31.39 21.22 1.90
C PHE A 219 -32.72 21.66 1.26
N GLU A 220 -32.62 22.25 0.07
CA GLU A 220 -33.76 22.56 -0.83
C GLU A 220 -34.29 21.29 -1.53
N ILE A 221 -34.78 20.32 -0.76
CA ILE A 221 -35.44 19.11 -1.24
C ILE A 221 -36.94 19.15 -0.94
N ASN A 222 -37.74 18.48 -1.76
CA ASN A 222 -39.20 18.44 -1.55
C ASN A 222 -39.56 17.69 -0.24
N GLU A 223 -40.65 18.11 0.41
CA GLU A 223 -41.07 17.53 1.70
C GLU A 223 -41.42 16.03 1.60
N GLY A 224 -41.86 15.55 0.44
CA GLY A 224 -42.10 14.12 0.22
C GLY A 224 -40.82 13.29 0.40
N THR A 225 -39.71 13.73 -0.19
CA THR A 225 -38.39 13.12 -0.07
C THR A 225 -37.85 13.26 1.35
N LYS A 226 -38.01 14.41 2.00
CA LYS A 226 -37.64 14.57 3.42
C LYS A 226 -38.38 13.57 4.31
N ASN A 227 -39.69 13.37 4.08
CA ASN A 227 -40.49 12.41 4.85
C ASN A 227 -40.08 10.95 4.60
N ILE A 228 -39.67 10.60 3.37
CA ILE A 228 -39.09 9.27 3.09
C ILE A 228 -37.81 9.05 3.91
N ILE A 229 -36.93 10.06 3.97
CA ILE A 229 -35.70 10.00 4.76
C ILE A 229 -36.02 9.89 6.25
N ARG A 230 -36.90 10.74 6.79
CA ARG A 230 -37.37 10.68 8.19
C ARG A 230 -37.92 9.30 8.54
N ARG A 231 -38.74 8.71 7.66
CA ARG A 231 -39.29 7.36 7.86
C ARG A 231 -38.19 6.30 7.87
N GLY A 232 -37.20 6.40 6.98
CA GLY A 232 -36.03 5.52 6.96
C GLY A 232 -35.23 5.60 8.26
N VAL A 233 -34.94 6.81 8.74
CA VAL A 233 -34.24 7.06 10.01
C VAL A 233 -35.03 6.48 11.17
N SER A 234 -36.33 6.80 11.28
CA SER A 234 -37.21 6.28 12.34
C SER A 234 -37.23 4.75 12.39
N ASN A 235 -37.35 4.08 11.24
CA ASN A 235 -37.28 2.62 11.17
C ASN A 235 -35.95 2.06 11.68
N ILE A 236 -34.83 2.71 11.36
CA ILE A 236 -33.50 2.31 11.84
C ILE A 236 -33.41 2.48 13.35
N LEU A 237 -33.84 3.63 13.89
CA LEU A 237 -33.85 3.91 15.33
C LEU A 237 -34.67 2.86 16.10
N CYS A 238 -35.92 2.63 15.68
CA CYS A 238 -36.81 1.65 16.30
C CYS A 238 -36.25 0.21 16.22
N SER A 239 -35.62 -0.16 15.10
CA SER A 239 -35.05 -1.51 14.92
C SER A 239 -33.82 -1.79 15.81
N LYS A 240 -33.19 -0.73 16.35
CA LYS A 240 -31.94 -0.80 17.11
C LYS A 240 -32.11 -0.52 18.59
N GLN A 241 -33.17 0.17 19.00
CA GLN A 241 -33.44 0.57 20.39
C GLN A 241 -33.58 -0.62 21.36
N ASN A 242 -33.98 -1.81 20.87
CA ASN A 242 -34.26 -2.98 21.72
C ASN A 242 -33.22 -4.12 21.61
N LYS A 243 -32.03 -3.87 21.06
CA LYS A 243 -30.99 -4.93 20.93
C LYS A 243 -29.99 -4.84 22.09
N PRO A 244 -29.77 -5.91 22.88
CA PRO A 244 -28.80 -5.89 23.96
C PRO A 244 -27.39 -5.65 23.43
N ASP A 245 -26.68 -4.72 24.06
CA ASP A 245 -25.32 -4.32 23.69
C ASP A 245 -24.28 -5.37 24.13
N THR A 246 -24.30 -6.49 23.42
CA THR A 246 -23.42 -7.64 23.62
C THR A 246 -21.99 -7.36 23.14
N ALA A 247 -21.82 -6.44 22.18
CA ALA A 247 -20.52 -6.03 21.67
C ALA A 247 -19.76 -5.16 22.69
N THR A 248 -20.40 -4.19 23.34
CA THR A 248 -19.70 -3.32 24.31
C THR A 248 -19.13 -4.11 25.49
N LYS A 249 -19.76 -5.21 25.92
CA LYS A 249 -19.24 -6.07 26.99
C LYS A 249 -17.93 -6.78 26.62
N SER A 250 -17.73 -7.21 25.36
CA SER A 250 -16.51 -7.94 24.94
C SER A 250 -15.27 -7.06 24.79
N TYR A 251 -15.44 -5.73 24.70
CA TYR A 251 -14.34 -4.78 24.53
C TYR A 251 -14.15 -3.85 25.75
N LYS A 252 -14.86 -4.11 26.86
CA LYS A 252 -14.70 -3.34 28.11
C LYS A 252 -13.26 -3.29 28.60
N TRP A 253 -12.48 -4.35 28.37
CA TRP A 253 -11.08 -4.45 28.79
C TRP A 253 -10.16 -3.48 28.03
N ILE A 254 -10.49 -3.08 26.80
CA ILE A 254 -9.65 -2.20 25.96
C ILE A 254 -9.57 -0.80 26.54
N THR A 255 -10.71 -0.23 26.98
CA THR A 255 -10.76 1.20 27.31
C THR A 255 -9.91 1.59 28.52
N PRO A 256 -9.90 0.84 29.65
CA PRO A 256 -9.00 1.14 30.76
C PRO A 256 -7.53 1.16 30.33
N ILE A 257 -7.13 0.22 29.47
CA ILE A 257 -5.76 0.13 28.95
C ILE A 257 -5.44 1.30 28.03
N LEU A 258 -6.33 1.63 27.08
CA LEU A 258 -6.17 2.80 26.22
C LEU A 258 -6.09 4.09 27.02
N ASN A 259 -6.90 4.24 28.07
CA ASN A 259 -6.85 5.40 28.95
C ASN A 259 -5.52 5.44 29.72
N SER A 260 -5.03 4.31 30.21
CA SER A 260 -3.71 4.20 30.86
C SER A 260 -2.59 4.64 29.91
N LEU A 261 -2.55 4.08 28.69
CA LEU A 261 -1.56 4.43 27.68
C LEU A 261 -1.69 5.89 27.20
N LYS A 262 -2.91 6.42 27.08
CA LYS A 262 -3.16 7.81 26.70
C LYS A 262 -2.71 8.79 27.78
N ASN A 263 -2.90 8.45 29.05
CA ASN A 263 -2.56 9.29 30.19
C ASN A 263 -1.08 9.20 30.58
N ASP A 264 -0.34 8.22 30.07
CA ASP A 264 1.10 8.11 30.26
C ASP A 264 1.82 9.22 29.46
N GLN A 265 2.23 10.27 30.16
CA GLN A 265 2.92 11.41 29.57
C GLN A 265 4.36 11.07 29.14
N ASN A 266 4.91 9.92 29.55
CA ASN A 266 6.29 9.56 29.21
C ASN A 266 6.41 8.79 27.89
N VAL A 267 5.30 8.42 27.26
CA VAL A 267 5.30 7.61 26.04
C VAL A 267 4.67 8.35 24.87
N VAL A 268 5.17 8.04 23.67
CA VAL A 268 4.59 8.44 22.39
C VAL A 268 4.25 7.18 21.61
N ILE A 269 3.00 7.09 21.16
CA ILE A 269 2.51 6.00 20.30
C ILE A 269 2.19 6.59 18.94
N CYS A 270 2.84 6.10 17.90
CA CYS A 270 2.71 6.63 16.54
C CYS A 270 2.90 5.54 15.48
N PRO A 271 2.40 5.74 14.24
CA PRO A 271 2.67 4.80 13.17
C PRO A 271 4.12 4.90 12.71
N ALA A 272 4.70 3.77 12.31
CA ALA A 272 5.98 3.75 11.62
C ALA A 272 5.87 4.40 10.23
N ASP A 273 6.99 4.97 9.78
CA ASP A 273 7.13 5.59 8.47
C ASP A 273 6.86 4.64 7.29
N LYS A 274 7.25 3.36 7.44
CA LYS A 274 7.05 2.27 6.48
C LYS A 274 6.67 0.99 7.23
N GLY A 275 5.93 0.10 6.56
CA GLY A 275 5.63 -1.24 7.08
C GLY A 275 4.38 -1.39 7.95
N ASN A 276 3.56 -0.34 8.10
CA ASN A 276 2.29 -0.36 8.85
C ASN A 276 2.44 -0.94 10.28
N ALA A 277 3.55 -0.62 10.95
CA ALA A 277 3.81 -0.99 12.33
C ALA A 277 3.40 0.14 13.30
N THR A 278 3.02 -0.23 14.52
CA THR A 278 2.81 0.72 15.64
C THR A 278 4.10 0.82 16.44
N VAL A 279 4.62 2.03 16.57
CA VAL A 279 5.83 2.32 17.34
C VAL A 279 5.43 2.95 18.65
N ILE A 280 6.02 2.47 19.74
CA ILE A 280 5.94 3.09 21.05
C ILE A 280 7.35 3.42 21.53
N MET A 281 7.58 4.66 21.95
CA MET A 281 8.90 5.15 22.36
C MET A 281 8.81 6.19 23.47
N ASN A 282 9.93 6.44 24.13
CA ASN A 282 10.03 7.45 25.18
C ASN A 282 9.75 8.84 24.59
N ARG A 283 8.96 9.64 25.31
CA ARG A 283 8.61 11.00 24.88
C ARG A 283 9.84 11.92 24.87
N SER A 284 10.77 11.73 25.80
CA SER A 284 12.06 12.44 25.82
C SER A 284 12.78 12.30 24.49
N ASP A 285 13.01 11.05 24.06
CA ASP A 285 13.80 10.74 22.87
C ASP A 285 13.09 11.21 21.60
N TYR A 286 11.76 11.13 21.59
CA TYR A 286 10.95 11.66 20.49
C TYR A 286 11.05 13.18 20.41
N ASN A 287 10.92 13.88 21.55
CA ASN A 287 10.99 15.34 21.60
C ASN A 287 12.39 15.84 21.22
N GLU A 288 13.45 15.22 21.75
CA GLU A 288 14.84 15.56 21.41
C GLU A 288 15.10 15.44 19.91
N LYS A 289 14.64 14.34 19.28
CA LYS A 289 14.73 14.17 17.82
C LYS A 289 13.97 15.22 17.03
N ILE A 290 12.84 15.71 17.54
CA ILE A 290 12.09 16.79 16.87
C ILE A 290 12.80 18.14 17.08
N GLU A 291 13.30 18.41 18.28
CA GLU A 291 14.02 19.65 18.61
C GLU A 291 15.32 19.76 17.80
N GLU A 292 16.05 18.65 17.63
CA GLU A 292 17.20 18.57 16.73
C GLU A 292 16.81 18.95 15.29
N MET A 293 15.68 18.44 14.78
CA MET A 293 15.19 18.81 13.44
C MET A 293 14.78 20.28 13.34
N LEU A 294 14.17 20.84 14.38
CA LEU A 294 13.75 22.24 14.42
C LEU A 294 14.90 23.22 14.68
N SER A 295 16.09 22.71 15.02
CA SER A 295 17.31 23.52 15.11
C SER A 295 17.92 23.86 13.75
N ASP A 296 17.45 23.21 12.66
CA ASP A 296 17.87 23.53 11.29
C ASP A 296 17.52 25.00 10.95
N PRO A 297 18.45 25.77 10.34
CA PRO A 297 18.21 27.16 9.95
C PRO A 297 17.00 27.38 9.02
N ALA A 298 16.49 26.33 8.37
CA ALA A 298 15.27 26.39 7.58
C ALA A 298 14.00 26.63 8.42
N TYR A 299 14.06 26.48 9.74
CA TYR A 299 12.95 26.75 10.66
C TYR A 299 13.24 27.95 11.56
N GLN A 300 12.22 28.80 11.73
CA GLN A 300 12.27 29.95 12.59
C GLN A 300 11.11 29.91 13.58
N MET A 301 11.39 30.12 14.86
CA MET A 301 10.34 30.24 15.87
C MET A 301 9.59 31.57 15.71
N LEU A 302 8.26 31.51 15.77
CA LEU A 302 7.36 32.65 15.72
C LEU A 302 6.93 33.07 17.13
N GLN A 303 6.77 34.38 17.32
CA GLN A 303 6.30 34.94 18.59
C GLN A 303 4.81 34.73 18.83
N ASN A 304 4.01 34.69 17.77
CA ASN A 304 2.55 34.63 17.84
C ASN A 304 1.98 33.65 16.81
N ASP A 305 0.76 33.17 17.05
CA ASP A 305 0.00 32.34 16.12
C ASP A 305 -0.50 33.18 14.91
N PRO A 306 -0.01 32.94 13.69
CA PRO A 306 -0.43 33.70 12.51
C PRO A 306 -1.76 33.21 11.90
N THR A 307 -2.42 32.19 12.49
CA THR A 307 -3.60 31.53 11.91
C THR A 307 -4.71 32.51 11.56
N LYS A 308 -5.10 33.39 12.49
CA LYS A 308 -6.20 34.35 12.25
C LYS A 308 -5.85 35.42 11.22
N GLU A 309 -4.60 35.87 11.21
CA GLU A 309 -4.12 36.84 10.24
C GLU A 309 -4.16 36.25 8.83
N LEU A 310 -3.71 35.00 8.66
CA LEU A 310 -3.76 34.30 7.38
C LEU A 310 -5.19 33.96 6.94
N GLU A 311 -6.07 33.57 7.87
CA GLU A 311 -7.50 33.37 7.60
C GLU A 311 -8.11 34.65 7.02
N SER A 312 -7.87 35.80 7.66
CA SER A 312 -8.35 37.10 7.17
C SER A 312 -7.77 37.46 5.79
N LYS A 313 -6.45 37.30 5.59
CA LYS A 313 -5.79 37.58 4.30
C LYS A 313 -6.39 36.74 3.17
N ILE A 314 -6.60 35.44 3.38
CA ILE A 314 -7.20 34.53 2.39
C ILE A 314 -8.64 34.94 2.11
N GLN A 315 -9.45 35.20 3.15
CA GLN A 315 -10.84 35.65 2.99
C GLN A 315 -10.92 36.94 2.18
N THR A 316 -10.08 37.95 2.46
CA THR A 316 -10.06 39.21 1.72
C THR A 316 -9.71 38.99 0.24
N LYS A 317 -8.70 38.16 -0.05
CA LYS A 317 -8.31 37.86 -1.43
C LYS A 317 -9.45 37.16 -2.18
N LEU A 318 -10.08 36.17 -1.56
CA LEU A 318 -11.22 35.45 -2.15
C LEU A 318 -12.45 36.36 -2.33
N MET A 319 -12.73 37.25 -1.38
CA MET A 319 -13.82 38.23 -1.51
C MET A 319 -13.60 39.18 -2.69
N ASN A 320 -12.36 39.62 -2.93
CA ASN A 320 -12.04 40.45 -4.08
C ASN A 320 -12.26 39.70 -5.40
N LEU A 321 -11.87 38.43 -5.47
CA LEU A 321 -12.12 37.57 -6.64
C LEU A 321 -13.62 37.35 -6.87
N LEU A 322 -14.41 37.22 -5.81
CA LEU A 322 -15.87 37.11 -5.88
C LEU A 322 -16.49 38.40 -6.44
N LYS A 323 -16.08 39.57 -5.94
CA LYS A 323 -16.54 40.88 -6.44
C LYS A 323 -16.22 41.07 -7.92
N GLN A 324 -15.06 40.59 -8.36
CA GLN A 324 -14.64 40.61 -9.76
C GLN A 324 -15.29 39.51 -10.62
N LYS A 325 -16.21 38.71 -10.05
CA LYS A 325 -16.89 37.58 -10.70
C LYS A 325 -15.92 36.52 -11.27
N ARG A 326 -14.72 36.40 -10.69
CA ARG A 326 -13.70 35.40 -11.05
C ARG A 326 -13.94 34.04 -10.40
N ILE A 327 -14.67 34.03 -9.29
CA ILE A 327 -15.15 32.81 -8.61
C ILE A 327 -16.64 32.95 -8.31
N SER A 328 -17.35 31.83 -8.23
CA SER A 328 -18.77 31.80 -7.85
C SER A 328 -18.94 31.95 -6.34
N LYS A 329 -20.16 32.32 -5.89
CA LYS A 329 -20.50 32.37 -4.46
C LYS A 329 -20.37 30.99 -3.79
N SER A 330 -20.73 29.93 -4.51
CA SER A 330 -20.55 28.55 -4.04
C SER A 330 -19.07 28.24 -3.79
N LEU A 331 -18.22 28.51 -4.79
CA LEU A 331 -16.78 28.29 -4.67
C LEU A 331 -16.15 29.16 -3.56
N TYR A 332 -16.61 30.40 -3.39
CA TYR A 332 -16.17 31.24 -2.27
C TYR A 332 -16.50 30.58 -0.91
N ASN A 333 -17.73 30.11 -0.72
CA ASN A 333 -18.16 29.46 0.52
C ASN A 333 -17.36 28.18 0.82
N ASP A 334 -16.98 27.45 -0.23
CA ASP A 334 -16.17 26.25 -0.12
C ASP A 334 -14.73 26.58 0.29
N LEU A 335 -14.10 27.56 -0.38
CA LEU A 335 -12.68 27.89 -0.21
C LEU A 335 -12.39 28.79 0.98
N ALA A 336 -13.32 29.67 1.36
CA ALA A 336 -13.10 30.64 2.42
C ALA A 336 -12.87 29.92 3.76
N PRO A 337 -11.69 30.09 4.39
CA PRO A 337 -11.42 29.47 5.67
C PRO A 337 -12.33 30.03 6.76
N LYS A 338 -12.72 29.19 7.71
CA LYS A 338 -13.54 29.55 8.88
C LYS A 338 -13.08 28.70 10.05
N ASN A 339 -12.86 29.31 11.21
CA ASN A 339 -12.45 28.61 12.43
C ASN A 339 -11.22 27.71 12.22
N SER A 340 -10.22 28.25 11.50
CA SER A 340 -9.02 27.49 11.16
C SER A 340 -8.16 27.21 12.40
N ARG A 341 -7.32 26.18 12.31
CA ARG A 341 -6.29 25.87 13.31
C ARG A 341 -4.91 25.97 12.69
N ALA A 342 -3.91 26.26 13.52
CA ALA A 342 -2.51 26.13 13.11
C ALA A 342 -2.23 24.68 12.69
N PRO A 343 -1.49 24.45 11.59
CA PRO A 343 -0.99 23.13 11.23
C PRO A 343 -0.20 22.49 12.39
N VAL A 344 -0.23 21.16 12.52
CA VAL A 344 0.44 20.46 13.63
C VAL A 344 1.62 19.64 13.12
N PHE A 345 2.80 19.87 13.68
CA PHE A 345 4.00 19.12 13.33
C PHE A 345 4.16 17.85 14.17
N TYR A 346 4.62 16.77 13.55
CA TYR A 346 4.99 15.53 14.22
C TYR A 346 5.95 14.69 13.35
N GLY A 347 6.60 13.71 13.96
CA GLY A 347 7.55 12.81 13.32
C GLY A 347 7.04 11.38 13.20
N LEU A 348 7.33 10.71 12.08
CA LEU A 348 7.10 9.27 11.91
C LEU A 348 8.42 8.49 12.02
N PRO A 349 8.55 7.49 12.91
CA PRO A 349 9.81 6.76 13.07
C PRO A 349 10.19 5.94 11.82
N LYS A 350 11.38 6.20 11.26
CA LYS A 350 11.98 5.44 10.16
C LYS A 350 12.68 4.18 10.69
N ILE A 351 11.89 3.22 11.16
CA ILE A 351 12.32 1.96 11.80
C ILE A 351 13.29 1.09 10.97
N HIS A 352 13.43 1.37 9.67
CA HIS A 352 14.31 0.67 8.74
C HIS A 352 15.70 1.34 8.60
N LYS A 353 15.92 2.47 9.28
CA LYS A 353 17.19 3.20 9.28
C LYS A 353 17.87 3.08 10.64
N LYS A 354 19.20 3.13 10.65
CA LYS A 354 20.02 3.21 11.88
C LYS A 354 19.55 4.41 12.72
N ASP A 355 19.55 4.25 14.05
CA ASP A 355 19.17 5.27 15.04
C ASP A 355 17.70 5.74 14.97
N ILE A 356 16.89 5.15 14.08
CA ILE A 356 15.45 5.38 13.92
C ILE A 356 15.13 6.89 13.88
N PRO A 357 15.65 7.63 12.88
CA PRO A 357 15.33 9.05 12.72
C PRO A 357 13.83 9.22 12.41
N LEU A 358 13.28 10.38 12.74
CA LEU A 358 11.89 10.72 12.42
C LEU A 358 11.77 11.25 10.97
N ARG A 359 10.63 11.01 10.32
CA ARG A 359 10.20 11.75 9.13
C ARG A 359 9.33 12.91 9.59
N PRO A 360 9.71 14.17 9.34
CA PRO A 360 8.87 15.31 9.67
C PRO A 360 7.60 15.30 8.82
N ILE A 361 6.46 15.51 9.46
CA ILE A 361 5.13 15.65 8.86
C ILE A 361 4.45 16.85 9.49
N CYS A 362 3.82 17.69 8.67
CA CYS A 362 2.94 18.73 9.16
C CYS A 362 1.51 18.48 8.68
N ASP A 363 0.57 18.39 9.62
CA ASP A 363 -0.84 18.23 9.32
C ASP A 363 -1.48 19.59 9.03
N PHE A 364 -1.66 19.87 7.75
CA PHE A 364 -2.33 21.07 7.27
C PHE A 364 -3.86 20.98 7.27
N ARG A 365 -4.48 19.86 7.68
CA ARG A 365 -5.94 19.79 7.73
C ARG A 365 -6.49 20.86 8.65
N HIS A 366 -7.58 21.50 8.20
CA HIS A 366 -8.22 22.62 8.89
C HIS A 366 -7.33 23.87 9.04
N SER A 367 -6.18 23.94 8.36
CA SER A 367 -5.41 25.17 8.24
C SER A 367 -6.10 26.16 7.30
N PRO A 368 -5.81 27.48 7.43
CA PRO A 368 -6.44 28.50 6.60
C PRO A 368 -6.27 28.28 5.09
N SER A 369 -5.11 27.76 4.67
CA SER A 369 -4.75 27.61 3.25
C SER A 369 -5.13 26.25 2.66
N TYR A 370 -5.54 25.25 3.46
CA TYR A 370 -5.71 23.86 3.01
C TYR A 370 -6.63 23.71 1.79
N LYS A 371 -7.85 24.26 1.88
CA LYS A 371 -8.84 24.13 0.80
C LYS A 371 -8.44 24.88 -0.45
N LEU A 372 -7.86 26.07 -0.29
CA LEU A 372 -7.32 26.86 -1.38
C LEU A 372 -6.16 26.13 -2.08
N ALA A 373 -5.22 25.58 -1.31
CA ALA A 373 -4.09 24.80 -1.81
C ALA A 373 -4.57 23.57 -2.60
N PHE A 374 -5.60 22.88 -2.10
CA PHE A 374 -6.21 21.74 -2.79
C PHE A 374 -6.86 22.15 -4.12
N TYR A 375 -7.59 23.27 -4.13
CA TYR A 375 -8.19 23.81 -5.35
C TYR A 375 -7.15 24.18 -6.41
N LEU A 376 -6.07 24.87 -6.01
CA LEU A 376 -4.97 25.21 -6.90
C LEU A 376 -4.23 23.96 -7.41
N ASN A 377 -4.02 22.97 -6.55
CA ASN A 377 -3.42 21.71 -6.95
C ASN A 377 -4.19 21.03 -8.09
N ASN A 378 -5.52 21.05 -8.05
CA ASN A 378 -6.35 20.47 -9.11
C ASN A 378 -6.19 21.22 -10.44
N ILE A 379 -6.09 22.56 -10.41
CA ILE A 379 -5.84 23.37 -11.63
C ILE A 379 -4.46 23.01 -12.21
N LEU A 380 -3.44 22.96 -11.34
CA LEU A 380 -2.05 22.77 -11.73
C LEU A 380 -1.71 21.35 -12.19
N THR A 381 -2.38 20.34 -11.64
CA THR A 381 -2.14 18.92 -11.98
C THR A 381 -2.34 18.65 -13.47
N ASN A 382 -3.32 19.28 -14.11
CA ASN A 382 -3.55 19.11 -15.54
C ASN A 382 -2.35 19.56 -16.39
N LEU A 383 -1.60 20.56 -15.91
CA LEU A 383 -0.44 21.11 -16.60
C LEU A 383 0.82 20.24 -16.41
N SER A 384 1.01 19.66 -15.22
CA SER A 384 2.22 18.87 -14.93
C SER A 384 2.23 17.50 -15.59
N THR A 385 1.07 16.92 -15.89
CA THR A 385 0.95 15.54 -16.42
C THR A 385 1.56 15.32 -17.80
N LYS A 386 1.99 16.39 -18.48
CA LYS A 386 2.57 16.35 -19.83
C LYS A 386 4.08 16.10 -19.86
N SER A 387 4.77 16.11 -18.71
CA SER A 387 6.21 15.85 -18.68
C SER A 387 6.53 14.41 -19.16
N PRO A 388 7.46 14.23 -20.12
CA PRO A 388 7.85 12.91 -20.60
C PRO A 388 8.73 12.14 -19.60
N PHE A 389 9.25 12.82 -18.57
CA PHE A 389 10.18 12.25 -17.60
C PHE A 389 9.50 11.68 -16.37
N THR A 390 8.31 12.18 -16.02
CA THR A 390 7.61 11.83 -14.78
C THR A 390 6.96 10.46 -14.86
N LEU A 391 7.26 9.61 -13.88
CA LEU A 391 6.67 8.30 -13.68
C LEU A 391 5.44 8.38 -12.77
N LYS A 392 4.40 7.63 -13.12
CA LYS A 392 3.21 7.49 -12.28
C LYS A 392 3.36 6.43 -11.19
N ASN A 393 4.08 5.35 -11.46
CA ASN A 393 4.32 4.25 -10.53
C ASN A 393 5.40 3.29 -11.06
N SER A 394 5.88 2.41 -10.17
CA SER A 394 6.88 1.37 -10.44
C SER A 394 6.43 0.36 -11.51
N TYR A 395 5.14 0.06 -11.64
CA TYR A 395 4.64 -0.87 -12.67
C TYR A 395 4.80 -0.31 -14.09
N LYS A 396 4.47 0.97 -14.29
CA LYS A 396 4.62 1.64 -15.59
C LYS A 396 6.10 1.71 -15.98
N PHE A 397 6.95 2.07 -15.02
CA PHE A 397 8.41 2.04 -15.21
C PHE A 397 8.91 0.65 -15.62
N ALA A 398 8.47 -0.40 -14.92
CA ALA A 398 8.88 -1.78 -15.22
C ALA A 398 8.46 -2.26 -16.62
N GLN A 399 7.39 -1.71 -17.19
CA GLN A 399 6.99 -1.95 -18.58
C GLN A 399 7.85 -1.15 -19.55
N ASP A 400 8.09 0.12 -19.26
CA ASP A 400 8.83 1.04 -20.14
C ASP A 400 10.33 0.69 -20.20
N ILE A 401 10.91 0.22 -19.09
CA ILE A 401 12.35 -0.12 -19.03
C ILE A 401 12.69 -1.39 -19.81
N LYS A 402 11.72 -2.31 -19.97
CA LYS A 402 11.91 -3.56 -20.73
C LYS A 402 12.15 -3.33 -22.22
N THR A 403 11.73 -2.18 -22.75
CA THR A 403 11.95 -1.83 -24.15
C THR A 403 13.32 -1.20 -24.38
N GLN A 404 14.04 -0.88 -23.31
CA GLN A 404 15.38 -0.29 -23.38
C GLN A 404 16.44 -1.39 -23.45
N LYS A 405 17.49 -1.11 -24.22
CA LYS A 405 18.68 -1.95 -24.33
C LYS A 405 19.89 -1.10 -23.95
N ILE A 406 20.70 -1.59 -23.03
CA ILE A 406 21.90 -0.91 -22.54
C ILE A 406 23.09 -1.37 -23.37
N LEU A 407 23.77 -0.42 -24.00
CA LEU A 407 24.99 -0.67 -24.77
C LEU A 407 26.21 -0.93 -23.86
N GLU A 408 27.31 -1.41 -24.44
CA GLU A 408 28.52 -1.78 -23.67
C GLU A 408 29.21 -0.58 -23.01
N ASP A 409 29.09 0.61 -23.60
CA ASP A 409 29.60 1.89 -23.11
C ASP A 409 28.61 2.61 -22.17
N GLN A 410 27.44 2.02 -21.91
CA GLN A 410 26.39 2.59 -21.07
C GLN A 410 26.25 1.88 -19.73
N THR A 411 25.67 2.57 -18.75
CA THR A 411 25.43 2.06 -17.40
C THR A 411 24.16 2.64 -16.78
N MET A 412 23.56 1.90 -15.84
CA MET A 412 22.44 2.38 -15.05
C MET A 412 22.93 3.17 -13.84
N VAL A 413 22.35 4.35 -13.63
CA VAL A 413 22.60 5.19 -12.46
C VAL A 413 21.28 5.71 -11.92
N SER A 414 21.11 5.63 -10.60
CA SER A 414 20.02 6.30 -9.90
C SER A 414 20.55 7.56 -9.24
N PHE A 415 19.82 8.67 -9.34
CA PHE A 415 20.08 9.86 -8.55
C PHE A 415 18.89 10.13 -7.62
N ASP A 416 19.17 10.51 -6.37
CA ASP A 416 18.15 10.86 -5.36
C ASP A 416 18.36 12.29 -4.88
N VAL A 417 17.27 13.07 -4.81
CA VAL A 417 17.32 14.45 -4.32
C VAL A 417 17.26 14.45 -2.79
N THR A 418 18.33 14.94 -2.16
CA THR A 418 18.38 15.02 -0.70
C THR A 418 17.35 16.01 -0.16
N SER A 419 16.33 15.49 0.54
CA SER A 419 15.31 16.28 1.24
C SER A 419 14.60 17.30 0.31
N LEU A 420 14.09 16.82 -0.83
CA LEU A 420 13.49 17.65 -1.90
C LEU A 420 12.60 18.78 -1.36
N PHE A 421 11.58 18.48 -0.55
CA PHE A 421 10.60 19.47 -0.09
C PHE A 421 11.22 20.65 0.68
N THR A 422 12.17 20.42 1.58
CA THR A 422 12.87 21.50 2.31
C THR A 422 13.82 22.31 1.43
N ARG A 423 14.17 21.80 0.24
CA ARG A 423 15.19 22.39 -0.61
C ARG A 423 14.68 22.96 -1.93
N VAL A 424 13.39 22.81 -2.24
CA VAL A 424 12.77 23.35 -3.45
C VAL A 424 13.08 24.85 -3.60
N PRO A 425 13.65 25.30 -4.73
CA PRO A 425 13.90 26.71 -5.01
C PRO A 425 12.59 27.43 -5.32
N ILE A 426 12.10 28.23 -4.37
CA ILE A 426 10.75 28.81 -4.40
C ILE A 426 10.60 29.82 -5.55
N GLN A 427 11.56 30.72 -5.77
CA GLN A 427 11.44 31.80 -6.76
C GLN A 427 11.52 31.26 -8.19
N GLU A 428 12.50 30.40 -8.47
CA GLU A 428 12.73 29.75 -9.75
C GLU A 428 11.51 28.92 -10.15
N THR A 429 10.88 28.27 -9.17
CA THR A 429 9.66 27.49 -9.40
C THR A 429 8.47 28.39 -9.72
N PHE A 430 8.32 29.55 -9.06
CA PHE A 430 7.27 30.51 -9.46
C PHE A 430 7.45 30.99 -10.90
N ILE A 431 8.67 31.33 -11.29
CA ILE A 431 8.98 31.77 -12.67
C ILE A 431 8.61 30.66 -13.66
N TYR A 432 8.96 29.42 -13.35
CA TYR A 432 8.66 28.28 -14.21
C TYR A 432 7.15 28.00 -14.30
N ILE A 433 6.41 28.02 -13.18
CA ILE A 433 4.94 27.86 -13.19
C ILE A 433 4.29 28.97 -14.03
N GLU A 434 4.76 30.21 -13.90
CA GLU A 434 4.24 31.32 -14.71
C GLU A 434 4.49 31.12 -16.21
N LYS A 435 5.68 30.60 -16.58
CA LYS A 435 6.00 30.21 -17.96
C LYS A 435 5.03 29.13 -18.45
N VAL A 436 4.83 28.06 -17.69
CA VAL A 436 3.93 26.95 -18.06
C VAL A 436 2.49 27.44 -18.24
N LEU A 437 1.96 28.28 -17.33
CA LEU A 437 0.64 28.89 -17.47
C LEU A 437 0.53 29.82 -18.70
N SER A 438 1.66 30.33 -19.17
CA SER A 438 1.74 31.20 -20.34
C SER A 438 1.71 30.38 -21.65
N GLU A 439 2.38 29.23 -21.67
CA GLU A 439 2.48 28.34 -22.83
C GLU A 439 1.26 27.43 -22.99
N ASP A 440 0.76 26.86 -21.89
CA ASP A 440 -0.40 25.96 -21.87
C ASP A 440 -1.64 26.69 -21.34
N LYS A 441 -2.71 26.73 -22.14
CA LYS A 441 -3.98 27.40 -21.81
C LYS A 441 -5.09 26.47 -21.36
N SER A 442 -4.86 25.15 -21.29
CA SER A 442 -5.86 24.16 -20.87
C SER A 442 -6.45 24.44 -19.48
N TRP A 443 -5.69 25.07 -18.58
CA TRP A 443 -6.18 25.46 -17.26
C TRP A 443 -7.39 26.43 -17.31
N LYS A 444 -7.55 27.21 -18.39
CA LYS A 444 -8.69 28.13 -18.56
C LYS A 444 -10.04 27.40 -18.69
N GLU A 445 -10.02 26.12 -19.06
CA GLU A 445 -11.23 25.29 -19.12
C GLU A 445 -11.73 24.92 -17.72
N THR A 446 -10.85 24.99 -16.71
CA THR A 446 -11.14 24.56 -15.33
C THR A 446 -11.47 25.71 -14.38
N THR A 447 -11.14 26.95 -14.75
CA THR A 447 -11.30 28.11 -13.86
C THR A 447 -11.43 29.43 -14.63
N SER A 448 -12.16 30.39 -14.05
CA SER A 448 -12.29 31.76 -14.56
C SER A 448 -11.25 32.72 -13.97
N LEU A 449 -10.34 32.22 -13.14
CA LEU A 449 -9.19 32.97 -12.61
C LEU A 449 -8.29 33.46 -13.74
N THR A 450 -7.56 34.55 -13.51
CA THR A 450 -6.47 34.95 -14.42
C THR A 450 -5.16 34.28 -14.01
N LYS A 451 -4.16 34.31 -14.90
CA LYS A 451 -2.79 33.86 -14.58
C LYS A 451 -2.25 34.56 -13.32
N LYS A 452 -2.49 35.88 -13.21
CA LYS A 452 -2.07 36.67 -12.05
C LYS A 452 -2.76 36.21 -10.77
N ASP A 453 -4.07 35.93 -10.83
CA ASP A 453 -4.81 35.44 -9.67
C ASP A 453 -4.26 34.09 -9.20
N ILE A 454 -4.02 33.16 -10.13
CA ILE A 454 -3.43 31.85 -9.83
C ILE A 454 -2.07 32.04 -9.14
N MET A 455 -1.17 32.84 -9.73
CA MET A 455 0.17 33.06 -9.16
C MET A 455 0.11 33.70 -7.76
N ASP A 456 -0.76 34.69 -7.55
CA ASP A 456 -0.93 35.34 -6.25
C ASP A 456 -1.46 34.36 -5.19
N LEU A 457 -2.40 33.48 -5.56
CA LEU A 457 -2.96 32.48 -4.66
C LEU A 457 -1.94 31.38 -4.34
N ILE A 458 -1.14 30.92 -5.31
CA ILE A 458 -0.04 29.97 -5.06
C ILE A 458 0.96 30.60 -4.08
N LYS A 459 1.38 31.85 -4.33
CA LYS A 459 2.27 32.58 -3.41
C LYS A 459 1.71 32.63 -1.99
N LEU A 460 0.43 32.94 -1.84
CA LEU A 460 -0.24 32.98 -0.54
C LEU A 460 -0.25 31.60 0.16
N CYS A 461 -0.47 30.51 -0.58
CA CYS A 461 -0.40 29.16 -0.04
C CYS A 461 1.03 28.77 0.37
N MET A 462 2.03 29.12 -0.43
CA MET A 462 3.44 28.79 -0.17
C MET A 462 4.03 29.60 0.98
N THR A 463 3.57 30.84 1.22
CA THR A 463 3.98 31.65 2.37
C THR A 463 3.26 31.28 3.66
N SER A 464 2.17 30.52 3.58
CA SER A 464 1.44 29.99 4.75
C SER A 464 2.15 28.77 5.36
N ASN A 465 3.48 28.80 5.46
CA ASN A 465 4.32 27.67 5.86
C ASN A 465 4.69 27.73 7.35
N TYR A 466 3.69 27.67 8.21
CA TYR A 466 3.87 27.67 9.67
C TYR A 466 3.19 26.47 10.30
N PHE A 467 3.61 26.11 11.50
CA PHE A 467 3.05 25.00 12.25
C PHE A 467 3.28 25.16 13.75
N LYS A 468 2.51 24.40 14.51
CA LYS A 468 2.61 24.30 15.96
C LYS A 468 3.32 23.02 16.36
N TRP A 469 4.30 23.15 17.24
CA TRP A 469 4.96 22.04 17.92
C TRP A 469 5.11 22.38 19.41
N ASN A 470 4.69 21.46 20.28
CA ASN A 470 4.80 21.57 21.74
C ASN A 470 4.40 22.95 22.32
N GLY A 471 3.29 23.53 21.83
CA GLY A 471 2.81 24.84 22.28
C GLY A 471 3.42 26.04 21.55
N ASN A 472 4.59 25.88 20.95
CA ASN A 472 5.30 26.92 20.20
C ASN A 472 4.91 26.92 18.72
N PHE A 473 5.11 28.06 18.06
CA PHE A 473 4.85 28.24 16.64
C PHE A 473 6.18 28.37 15.90
N TYR A 474 6.26 27.74 14.74
CA TYR A 474 7.43 27.77 13.87
C TYR A 474 6.98 28.08 12.46
N GLN A 475 7.87 28.70 11.69
CA GLN A 475 7.73 28.92 10.26
C GLN A 475 8.91 28.27 9.56
N GLN A 476 8.62 27.48 8.53
CA GLN A 476 9.66 27.05 7.61
C GLN A 476 9.86 28.16 6.58
N ILE A 477 11.03 28.79 6.62
CA ILE A 477 11.37 29.96 5.81
C ILE A 477 11.74 29.58 4.36
N GLU A 478 12.13 28.33 4.16
CA GLU A 478 12.70 27.85 2.90
C GLU A 478 12.09 26.51 2.46
N GLY A 479 11.91 26.33 1.15
CA GLY A 479 11.31 25.13 0.59
C GLY A 479 9.77 25.07 0.72
N ALA A 480 9.20 23.96 0.26
CA ALA A 480 7.77 23.73 0.21
C ALA A 480 7.24 23.11 1.52
N PRO A 481 6.10 23.59 2.06
CA PRO A 481 5.50 23.09 3.30
C PRO A 481 5.19 21.59 3.21
N MET A 482 5.87 20.76 3.98
CA MET A 482 5.57 19.32 4.02
C MET A 482 4.13 19.10 4.52
N GLY A 483 3.29 18.45 3.74
CA GLY A 483 1.88 18.17 4.08
C GLY A 483 0.84 19.18 3.59
N SER A 484 1.27 20.32 3.04
CA SER A 484 0.35 21.19 2.30
C SER A 484 -0.05 20.54 0.96
N PRO A 485 -1.33 20.58 0.55
CA PRO A 485 -1.80 19.96 -0.69
C PRO A 485 -1.12 20.48 -1.97
N ILE A 486 -0.57 21.70 -1.96
CA ILE A 486 0.07 22.31 -3.13
C ILE A 486 1.56 21.95 -3.25
N SER A 487 2.20 21.51 -2.15
CA SER A 487 3.64 21.28 -2.15
C SER A 487 4.09 20.18 -3.13
N PRO A 488 3.39 19.04 -3.28
CA PRO A 488 3.80 18.00 -4.24
C PRO A 488 3.84 18.51 -5.68
N ILE A 489 2.81 19.23 -6.12
CA ILE A 489 2.76 19.78 -7.47
C ILE A 489 3.77 20.90 -7.69
N PHE A 490 4.05 21.68 -6.63
CA PHE A 490 5.08 22.72 -6.68
C PHE A 490 6.49 22.10 -6.84
N ALA A 491 6.80 21.07 -6.05
CA ALA A 491 8.05 20.31 -6.19
C ALA A 491 8.17 19.64 -7.57
N GLU A 492 7.07 19.11 -8.10
CA GLU A 492 7.02 18.53 -9.45
C GLU A 492 7.42 19.57 -10.51
N PHE A 493 6.89 20.79 -10.45
CA PHE A 493 7.29 21.85 -11.39
C PHE A 493 8.75 22.26 -11.24
N SER A 494 9.28 22.30 -10.02
CA SER A 494 10.71 22.55 -9.81
C SER A 494 11.56 21.49 -10.50
N MET A 495 11.17 20.22 -10.39
CA MET A 495 11.90 19.12 -11.02
C MET A 495 11.72 19.10 -12.54
N GLN A 496 10.56 19.48 -13.06
CA GLN A 496 10.36 19.66 -14.51
C GLN A 496 11.21 20.79 -15.09
N ASN A 497 11.40 21.88 -14.34
CA ASN A 497 12.31 22.95 -14.73
C ASN A 497 13.75 22.45 -14.83
N PHE A 498 14.19 21.64 -13.85
CA PHE A 498 15.47 20.95 -13.88
C PHE A 498 15.59 20.04 -15.12
N GLU A 499 14.61 19.16 -15.33
CA GLU A 499 14.60 18.22 -16.45
C GLU A 499 14.69 18.92 -17.81
N ASN A 500 13.92 19.98 -18.00
CA ASN A 500 13.90 20.73 -19.25
C ASN A 500 15.20 21.50 -19.51
N LYS A 501 15.88 21.97 -18.44
CA LYS A 501 17.13 22.74 -18.57
C LYS A 501 18.36 21.85 -18.68
N VAL A 502 18.38 20.73 -17.97
CA VAL A 502 19.58 19.90 -17.79
C VAL A 502 19.47 18.56 -18.51
N VAL A 503 18.31 17.88 -18.44
CA VAL A 503 18.18 16.49 -18.91
C VAL A 503 17.78 16.40 -20.37
N GLN A 504 16.81 17.20 -20.83
CA GLN A 504 16.13 17.02 -22.11
C GLN A 504 17.07 16.95 -23.33
N ASN A 505 18.18 17.68 -23.31
CA ASN A 505 19.14 17.76 -24.41
C ASN A 505 20.56 17.35 -23.97
N HIS A 506 20.68 16.53 -22.93
CA HIS A 506 21.98 16.12 -22.41
C HIS A 506 22.58 14.99 -23.26
N ASN A 507 23.75 15.21 -23.86
CA ASN A 507 24.36 14.26 -24.80
C ASN A 507 24.66 12.89 -24.17
N ASN A 508 25.02 12.86 -22.89
CA ASN A 508 25.40 11.62 -22.19
C ASN A 508 24.23 10.91 -21.50
N ILE A 509 22.98 11.39 -21.64
CA ILE A 509 21.79 10.79 -21.01
C ILE A 509 20.89 10.19 -22.09
N HIS A 510 20.85 8.87 -22.16
CA HIS A 510 20.11 8.11 -23.19
C HIS A 510 18.68 7.78 -22.76
N TYR A 511 18.48 7.63 -21.46
CA TYR A 511 17.17 7.38 -20.88
C TYR A 511 17.11 8.03 -19.51
N TYR A 512 16.01 8.69 -19.20
CA TYR A 512 15.77 9.30 -17.89
C TYR A 512 14.30 9.18 -17.50
N ARG A 513 14.06 8.78 -16.26
CA ARG A 513 12.73 8.75 -15.64
C ARG A 513 12.81 9.12 -14.17
N ARG A 514 11.81 9.84 -13.66
CA ARG A 514 11.75 10.28 -12.25
C ARG A 514 10.42 9.93 -11.60
N PHE A 515 10.46 9.46 -10.36
CA PHE A 515 9.31 9.32 -9.48
C PHE A 515 9.53 10.19 -8.24
N VAL A 516 8.89 11.36 -8.19
CA VAL A 516 9.08 12.36 -7.12
C VAL A 516 10.55 12.82 -7.03
N ASP A 517 11.33 12.30 -6.07
CA ASP A 517 12.75 12.56 -5.80
C ASP A 517 13.68 11.47 -6.37
N ASP A 518 13.19 10.25 -6.51
CA ASP A 518 13.93 9.11 -7.07
C ASP A 518 14.04 9.22 -8.60
N THR A 519 15.26 9.22 -9.14
CA THR A 519 15.50 9.22 -10.59
C THR A 519 16.24 7.96 -11.04
N PHE A 520 15.97 7.53 -12.27
CA PHE A 520 16.66 6.45 -12.95
C PHE A 520 17.15 6.95 -14.30
N SER A 521 18.42 6.67 -14.61
CA SER A 521 19.06 7.08 -15.85
C SER A 521 19.88 5.95 -16.47
N ILE A 522 19.95 5.94 -17.80
CA ILE A 522 20.97 5.21 -18.57
C ILE A 522 21.90 6.26 -19.17
N ILE A 523 23.18 6.20 -18.80
CA ILE A 523 24.18 7.20 -19.18
C ILE A 523 25.48 6.54 -19.63
N ASP A 524 26.34 7.31 -20.30
CA ASP A 524 27.68 6.85 -20.66
C ASP A 524 28.53 6.58 -19.41
N LYS A 525 29.25 5.45 -19.41
CA LYS A 525 30.07 4.99 -18.26
C LYS A 525 31.11 6.03 -17.82
N ASP A 526 31.71 6.72 -18.76
CA ASP A 526 32.78 7.69 -18.48
C ASP A 526 32.23 9.07 -18.08
N SER A 527 30.92 9.27 -18.18
CA SER A 527 30.24 10.55 -17.96
C SER A 527 29.46 10.63 -16.65
N ILE A 528 29.53 9.60 -15.78
CA ILE A 528 28.75 9.55 -14.53
C ILE A 528 29.05 10.77 -13.64
N GLU A 529 30.32 11.12 -13.48
CA GLU A 529 30.71 12.27 -12.65
C GLU A 529 30.30 13.60 -13.27
N THR A 530 30.48 13.75 -14.57
CA THR A 530 30.08 14.96 -15.30
C THR A 530 28.58 15.19 -15.19
N VAL A 531 27.76 14.16 -15.46
CA VAL A 531 26.30 14.23 -15.32
C VAL A 531 25.90 14.56 -13.88
N HIS A 532 26.55 13.95 -12.89
CA HIS A 532 26.28 14.22 -11.49
C HIS A 532 26.61 15.67 -11.11
N GLN A 533 27.72 16.20 -11.63
CA GLN A 533 28.11 17.58 -11.43
C GLN A 533 27.14 18.54 -12.11
N ASP A 534 26.72 18.27 -13.35
CA ASP A 534 25.75 19.07 -14.10
C ASP A 534 24.39 19.10 -13.38
N PHE A 535 23.98 17.98 -12.78
CA PHE A 535 22.78 17.91 -11.95
C PHE A 535 22.88 18.82 -10.72
N ASN A 536 24.01 18.83 -10.03
CA ASN A 536 24.24 19.68 -8.86
C ASN A 536 24.54 21.15 -9.22
N ASN A 537 24.96 21.44 -10.46
CA ASN A 537 25.15 22.80 -10.97
C ASN A 537 23.81 23.49 -11.29
N PHE A 538 22.70 22.73 -11.38
CA PHE A 538 21.38 23.29 -11.65
C PHE A 538 20.97 24.37 -10.65
N HIS A 539 21.13 24.10 -9.36
CA HIS A 539 20.77 25.01 -8.28
C HIS A 539 21.47 24.64 -6.97
N THR A 540 22.05 25.61 -6.28
CA THR A 540 22.82 25.41 -5.03
C THR A 540 22.05 24.67 -3.92
N ARG A 541 20.72 24.80 -3.91
CA ARG A 541 19.84 24.11 -2.94
C ARG A 541 19.47 22.69 -3.35
N ILE A 542 19.40 22.36 -4.65
CA ILE A 542 19.00 21.02 -5.07
C ILE A 542 20.24 20.15 -5.17
N ILE A 543 20.37 19.22 -4.23
CA ILE A 543 21.54 18.35 -4.13
C ILE A 543 21.12 16.93 -4.50
N PHE A 544 21.74 16.40 -5.55
CA PHE A 544 21.59 15.04 -5.99
C PHE A 544 22.68 14.16 -5.37
N THR A 545 22.26 13.03 -4.81
CA THR A 545 23.14 11.89 -4.55
C THR A 545 23.07 10.93 -5.72
N LYS A 546 23.98 9.96 -5.79
CA LYS A 546 23.98 8.96 -6.85
C LYS A 546 24.29 7.56 -6.34
N GLU A 547 23.72 6.58 -7.02
CA GLU A 547 24.00 5.16 -6.87
C GLU A 547 24.19 4.54 -8.25
N SER A 548 25.39 4.05 -8.54
CA SER A 548 25.70 3.34 -9.78
C SER A 548 25.41 1.84 -9.63
N GLU A 549 25.08 1.19 -10.75
CA GLU A 549 24.84 -0.25 -10.77
C GLU A 549 26.06 -1.04 -10.25
N LYS A 550 25.81 -2.15 -9.55
CA LYS A 550 26.83 -3.09 -9.09
C LYS A 550 26.53 -4.45 -9.68
N GLU A 551 27.52 -5.03 -10.39
CA GLU A 551 27.36 -6.32 -11.09
C GLU A 551 26.16 -6.34 -12.06
N GLY A 552 25.87 -5.19 -12.70
CA GLY A 552 24.73 -5.02 -13.60
C GLY A 552 23.37 -5.00 -12.89
N GLU A 553 23.33 -4.88 -11.57
CA GLU A 553 22.10 -4.72 -10.79
C GLU A 553 21.99 -3.31 -10.17
N LEU A 554 20.78 -2.75 -10.20
CA LEU A 554 20.47 -1.46 -9.56
C LEU A 554 19.08 -1.52 -8.91
N PRO A 555 18.93 -1.19 -7.62
CA PRO A 555 17.63 -0.99 -7.01
C PRO A 555 17.01 0.33 -7.50
N PHE A 556 15.73 0.31 -7.82
CA PHE A 556 14.96 1.53 -8.10
C PHE A 556 13.50 1.33 -7.69
N LEU A 557 12.98 2.20 -6.81
CA LEU A 557 11.66 2.05 -6.19
C LEU A 557 11.49 0.66 -5.54
N ASP A 558 10.41 -0.06 -5.88
CA ASP A 558 10.07 -1.41 -5.39
C ASP A 558 10.76 -2.56 -6.14
N ILE A 559 11.58 -2.26 -7.14
CA ILE A 559 12.13 -3.26 -8.04
C ILE A 559 13.66 -3.24 -8.03
N ARG A 560 14.24 -4.39 -8.35
CA ARG A 560 15.67 -4.55 -8.60
C ARG A 560 15.85 -4.90 -10.06
N LEU A 561 16.50 -4.01 -10.79
CA LEU A 561 16.85 -4.17 -12.19
C LEU A 561 18.11 -5.02 -12.32
N LYS A 562 18.17 -5.82 -13.38
CA LYS A 562 19.34 -6.61 -13.75
C LYS A 562 19.55 -6.59 -15.25
N ARG A 563 20.68 -6.03 -15.68
CA ARG A 563 21.16 -6.09 -17.06
C ARG A 563 21.62 -7.52 -17.37
N THR A 564 21.14 -8.07 -18.49
CA THR A 564 21.60 -9.36 -19.02
C THR A 564 22.86 -9.17 -19.86
N SER A 565 23.54 -10.27 -20.19
CA SER A 565 24.70 -10.25 -21.09
C SER A 565 24.36 -9.74 -22.51
N SER A 566 23.09 -9.80 -22.93
CA SER A 566 22.62 -9.26 -24.20
C SER A 566 22.35 -7.75 -24.16
N GLY A 567 22.44 -7.11 -22.99
CA GLY A 567 22.09 -5.69 -22.78
C GLY A 567 20.62 -5.45 -22.45
N ASP A 568 19.78 -6.50 -22.40
CA ASP A 568 18.37 -6.39 -22.03
C ASP A 568 18.21 -6.20 -20.51
N ILE A 569 17.10 -5.59 -20.10
CA ILE A 569 16.82 -5.32 -18.69
C ILE A 569 15.72 -6.26 -18.18
N SER A 570 16.07 -7.04 -17.17
CA SER A 570 15.13 -7.84 -16.38
C SER A 570 14.89 -7.20 -15.02
N PHE A 571 13.77 -7.51 -14.36
CA PHE A 571 13.48 -7.00 -13.02
C PHE A 571 12.90 -8.07 -12.10
N ARG A 572 13.12 -7.90 -10.80
CA ARG A 572 12.48 -8.67 -9.72
C ARG A 572 11.95 -7.73 -8.65
N LEU A 573 10.88 -8.12 -7.96
CA LEU A 573 10.38 -7.39 -6.80
C LEU A 573 11.42 -7.44 -5.68
N SER A 574 11.71 -6.29 -5.07
CA SER A 574 12.61 -6.19 -3.93
C SER A 574 11.95 -6.88 -2.72
N GLN A 575 12.54 -7.98 -2.23
CA GLN A 575 12.12 -8.61 -0.99
C GLN A 575 12.49 -7.67 0.17
N GLY A 576 11.47 -7.09 0.82
CA GLY A 576 11.64 -6.36 2.08
C GLY A 576 11.15 -4.92 2.09
N HIS A 577 10.97 -4.26 0.95
CA HIS A 577 10.54 -2.86 0.88
C HIS A 577 9.41 -2.74 -0.13
N THR A 578 8.19 -2.96 0.33
CA THR A 578 7.01 -2.57 -0.45
C THR A 578 6.66 -1.13 -0.09
N TYR A 579 6.87 -0.21 -1.01
CA TYR A 579 6.27 1.12 -1.06
C TYR A 579 4.76 0.95 -1.30
N TRP A 580 4.05 0.43 -0.31
CA TRP A 580 2.60 0.53 -0.30
C TRP A 580 2.23 2.01 -0.14
N LYS A 581 1.90 2.65 -1.27
CA LYS A 581 1.12 3.89 -1.41
C LYS A 581 1.29 4.90 -0.26
N VAL A 582 2.20 5.86 -0.44
CA VAL A 582 2.10 7.21 0.16
C VAL A 582 1.05 8.04 -0.60
N SER A 583 -0.07 7.43 -1.00
CA SER A 583 -1.18 8.14 -1.68
C SER A 583 -2.34 8.45 -0.74
N GLN A 584 -2.12 8.35 0.58
CA GLN A 584 -3.02 8.86 1.60
C GLN A 584 -2.18 9.47 2.73
N LEU A 585 -1.59 10.65 2.48
CA LEU A 585 -1.29 11.62 3.55
C LEU A 585 -2.63 12.20 4.05
N LEU A 586 -3.41 11.31 4.65
CA LEU A 586 -4.50 11.56 5.58
C LEU A 586 -4.24 10.62 6.77
N VAL A 587 -3.02 10.66 7.30
CA VAL A 587 -2.71 10.06 8.59
C VAL A 587 -3.55 10.83 9.59
N ILE A 588 -4.64 10.24 10.08
CA ILE A 588 -5.42 10.75 11.21
C ILE A 588 -4.40 11.04 12.33
N PRO A 589 -4.34 12.25 12.90
CA PRO A 589 -3.46 12.48 14.03
C PRO A 589 -3.91 11.49 15.11
N PRO A 590 -3.00 10.89 15.90
CA PRO A 590 -3.43 10.26 17.14
C PRO A 590 -4.32 11.27 17.86
N SER A 591 -5.58 10.87 18.06
CA SER A 591 -6.65 11.67 18.62
C SER A 591 -6.19 12.38 19.88
N PHE A 592 -5.78 13.63 19.74
CA PHE A 592 -5.79 14.59 20.83
C PHE A 592 -7.23 15.03 21.00
N ALA A 593 -7.96 14.23 21.79
CA ALA A 593 -9.05 14.75 22.60
C ALA A 593 -8.44 15.35 23.86
#